data_AF-A0A2V9GLW5-F1
#
_entry.id   AF-A0A2V9GLW5-F1
#
_cell.length_a   1.000
_cell.length_b   1.000
_cell.length_c   1.000
_cell.angle_alpha   90.00
_cell.angle_beta   90.00
_cell.angle_gamma   90.00
#
_symmetry.space_group_name_H-M   'P 1'
#
loop_
_entity.id
_entity.type
_entity.pdbx_description
1 polymer ?
#
loop_
_entity_poly.entity_id
_entity_poly.type
_entity_poly.pdbx_seq_one_letter_code
_entity_poly.pdbx_strand_id
1 'polypeptide(L)'
;MLPFTVGYEVDLFGRRRRSIEAAQASYQAGAADLENIRLVITAELAGDYFTLRQLDTELGILNRTVQNLQKGLQLVDSRHKGGVASGLDVAQEETLLNTTETQAILLLQQRKQFEDAIAVLVGKPAPDFRLPSKELDSAPPSLAAGLPSDLLERRPDIAEAERQMAVANAQIGIARAAYFPSLNLFGNGGWQAADIAKLLNVQGTFWAVGANVAETIFSGGSRRAQVQFAKSGYDASVAGYRDTVLNAFREVQDGVTGLTVLDQAKQSQQQAVDSARRTLDIANSRYTGGLVSYLDVVNAQQNLLNNEQELAVIQGQELVTSVLLIKALGGGWDASSLSAVQVKSKLKDVVAP
;
A
#
# COMPACT_ATOMS: atom_id res chain seq x y z
N MET A 1 -16.81 44.81 -35.06
CA MET A 1 -16.94 43.52 -35.78
C MET A 1 -17.52 42.51 -34.80
N LEU A 2 -18.49 41.72 -35.23
CA LEU A 2 -19.03 40.59 -34.46
C LEU A 2 -18.76 39.30 -35.26
N PRO A 3 -17.59 38.66 -35.08
CA PRO A 3 -17.25 37.47 -35.82
C PRO A 3 -17.78 36.20 -35.14
N PHE A 4 -18.14 35.20 -35.95
CA PHE A 4 -18.23 33.81 -35.57
C PHE A 4 -17.19 33.01 -36.37
N THR A 5 -16.55 32.05 -35.72
CA THR A 5 -15.56 31.17 -36.33
C THR A 5 -15.85 29.72 -35.95
N VAL A 6 -15.67 28.82 -36.90
CA VAL A 6 -15.77 27.37 -36.73
C VAL A 6 -14.56 26.74 -37.38
N GLY A 7 -13.89 25.84 -36.68
CA GLY A 7 -12.80 25.03 -37.20
C GLY A 7 -13.07 23.55 -36.92
N TYR A 8 -12.87 22.70 -37.92
CA TYR A 8 -13.05 21.26 -37.82
C TYR A 8 -11.93 20.51 -38.54
N GLU A 9 -11.20 19.67 -37.82
CA GLU A 9 -10.21 18.78 -38.43
C GLU A 9 -10.87 17.44 -38.78
N VAL A 10 -10.83 17.08 -40.05
CA VAL A 10 -11.40 15.83 -40.54
C VAL A 10 -10.44 14.68 -40.22
N ASP A 11 -10.89 13.72 -39.40
CA ASP A 11 -10.06 12.61 -38.92
C ASP A 11 -9.96 11.43 -39.91
N LEU A 12 -9.46 11.70 -41.11
CA LEU A 12 -9.33 10.72 -42.19
C LEU A 12 -8.41 9.54 -41.80
N PHE A 13 -7.27 9.86 -41.17
CA PHE A 13 -6.21 8.91 -40.85
C PHE A 13 -6.19 8.48 -39.38
N GLY A 14 -7.21 8.86 -38.60
CA GLY A 14 -7.41 8.38 -37.23
C GLY A 14 -6.57 9.08 -36.16
N ARG A 15 -5.88 10.18 -36.46
CA ARG A 15 -5.09 10.95 -35.48
C ARG A 15 -5.93 11.38 -34.28
N ARG A 16 -7.13 11.90 -34.51
CA ARG A 16 -8.04 12.35 -33.43
C ARG A 16 -8.63 11.17 -32.69
N ARG A 17 -9.09 10.12 -33.38
CA ARG A 17 -9.56 8.88 -32.75
C ARG A 17 -8.50 8.25 -31.83
N ARG A 18 -7.24 8.15 -32.28
CA ARG A 18 -6.14 7.66 -31.44
C ARG A 18 -5.80 8.59 -30.28
N SER A 19 -5.94 9.91 -30.46
CA SER A 19 -5.77 10.87 -29.35
C SER A 19 -6.86 10.70 -28.28
N ILE A 20 -8.10 10.44 -28.70
CA ILE A 20 -9.21 10.16 -27.78
C ILE A 20 -9.01 8.82 -27.08
N GLU A 21 -8.58 7.77 -27.80
CA GLU A 21 -8.24 6.47 -27.24
C GLU A 21 -7.14 6.59 -26.15
N ALA A 22 -6.08 7.35 -26.44
CA ALA A 22 -5.02 7.62 -25.46
C ALA A 22 -5.54 8.36 -24.22
N ALA A 23 -6.36 9.41 -24.41
CA ALA A 23 -6.95 10.16 -23.30
C ALA A 23 -7.89 9.28 -22.45
N GLN A 24 -8.68 8.43 -23.10
CA GLN A 24 -9.58 7.47 -22.45
C GLN A 24 -8.81 6.43 -21.63
N ALA A 25 -7.75 5.84 -22.20
CA ALA A 25 -6.89 4.90 -21.47
C ALA A 25 -6.17 5.59 -20.30
N SER A 26 -5.73 6.83 -20.46
CA SER A 26 -5.12 7.60 -19.37
C SER A 26 -6.11 7.90 -18.24
N TYR A 27 -7.39 8.15 -18.55
CA TYR A 27 -8.42 8.32 -17.54
C TYR A 27 -8.69 7.02 -16.77
N GLN A 28 -8.71 5.89 -17.47
CA GLN A 28 -8.84 4.57 -16.84
C GLN A 28 -7.62 4.22 -15.98
N ALA A 29 -6.40 4.57 -16.40
CA ALA A 29 -5.19 4.40 -15.60
C ALA A 29 -5.31 5.18 -14.28
N GLY A 30 -5.72 6.45 -14.32
CA GLY A 30 -5.94 7.25 -13.10
C GLY A 30 -7.02 6.67 -12.17
N ALA A 31 -8.06 6.02 -12.71
CA ALA A 31 -9.05 5.33 -11.89
C ALA A 31 -8.49 4.05 -11.24
N ALA A 32 -7.65 3.30 -11.94
CA ALA A 32 -6.97 2.14 -11.39
C ALA A 32 -5.94 2.53 -10.30
N ASP A 33 -5.19 3.62 -10.51
CA ASP A 33 -4.26 4.17 -9.51
C ASP A 33 -4.98 4.59 -8.22
N LEU A 34 -6.15 5.22 -8.32
CA LEU A 34 -6.96 5.55 -7.14
C LEU A 34 -7.33 4.32 -6.31
N GLU A 35 -7.72 3.22 -6.96
CA GLU A 35 -8.05 1.97 -6.28
C GLU A 35 -6.78 1.28 -5.73
N ASN A 36 -5.65 1.40 -6.42
CA ASN A 36 -4.35 0.94 -5.92
C ASN A 36 -3.96 1.67 -4.63
N ILE A 37 -4.04 3.01 -4.62
CA ILE A 37 -3.76 3.83 -3.44
C ILE A 37 -4.69 3.45 -2.28
N ARG A 38 -5.99 3.25 -2.54
CA ARG A 38 -6.94 2.80 -1.52
C ARG A 38 -6.52 1.45 -0.92
N LEU A 39 -6.15 0.49 -1.76
CA LEU A 39 -5.69 -0.83 -1.33
C LEU A 39 -4.41 -0.73 -0.50
N VAL A 40 -3.43 0.05 -0.95
CA VAL A 40 -2.15 0.26 -0.25
C VAL A 40 -2.35 0.90 1.11
N ILE A 41 -3.11 2.00 1.20
CA ILE A 41 -3.37 2.71 2.47
C ILE A 41 -4.15 1.81 3.44
N THR A 42 -5.13 1.05 2.95
CA THR A 42 -5.90 0.13 3.80
C THR A 42 -5.03 -1.00 4.35
N ALA A 43 -4.13 -1.53 3.51
CA ALA A 43 -3.18 -2.56 3.93
C ALA A 43 -2.13 -2.02 4.91
N GLU A 44 -1.62 -0.80 4.70
CA GLU A 44 -0.71 -0.13 5.63
C GLU A 44 -1.37 0.09 6.99
N LEU A 45 -2.60 0.62 7.00
CA LEU A 45 -3.38 0.80 8.23
C LEU A 45 -3.59 -0.52 8.98
N ALA A 46 -3.93 -1.60 8.27
CA ALA A 46 -4.12 -2.91 8.88
C ALA A 46 -2.80 -3.50 9.40
N GLY A 47 -1.69 -3.32 8.67
CA GLY A 47 -0.35 -3.72 9.10
C GLY A 47 0.07 -3.01 10.39
N ASP A 48 0.00 -1.67 10.39
CA ASP A 48 0.31 -0.84 11.56
C ASP A 48 -0.56 -1.21 12.77
N TYR A 49 -1.84 -1.48 12.54
CA TYR A 49 -2.75 -1.92 13.60
C TYR A 49 -2.31 -3.26 14.21
N PHE A 50 -1.99 -4.27 13.40
CA PHE A 50 -1.56 -5.57 13.93
C PHE A 50 -0.19 -5.52 14.58
N THR A 51 0.75 -4.71 14.08
CA THR A 51 2.02 -4.46 14.77
C THR A 51 1.80 -3.74 16.11
N LEU A 52 0.89 -2.76 16.18
CA LEU A 52 0.52 -2.14 17.47
C LEU A 52 -0.07 -3.16 18.44
N ARG A 53 -0.91 -4.10 17.97
CA ARG A 53 -1.48 -5.16 18.82
C ARG A 53 -0.46 -6.20 19.28
N GLN A 54 0.53 -6.53 18.44
CA GLN A 54 1.68 -7.32 18.85
C GLN A 54 2.43 -6.62 20.01
N LEU A 55 2.71 -5.32 19.87
CA LEU A 55 3.35 -4.52 20.93
C LEU A 55 2.51 -4.45 22.21
N ASP A 56 1.17 -4.38 22.10
CA ASP A 56 0.26 -4.49 23.25
C ASP A 56 0.41 -5.85 23.96
N THR A 57 0.52 -6.96 23.22
CA THR A 57 0.75 -8.30 23.80
C THR A 57 2.09 -8.37 24.53
N GLU A 58 3.16 -7.89 23.91
CA GLU A 58 4.49 -7.87 24.53
C GLU A 58 4.54 -6.99 25.78
N LEU A 59 3.89 -5.83 25.77
CA LEU A 59 3.70 -5.00 26.97
C LEU A 59 2.93 -5.76 28.05
N GLY A 60 1.90 -6.50 27.68
CA GLY A 60 1.14 -7.36 28.59
C GLY A 60 2.01 -8.44 29.24
N ILE A 61 2.91 -9.07 28.48
CA ILE A 61 3.89 -10.04 28.97
C ILE A 61 4.88 -9.36 29.92
N LEU A 62 5.51 -8.26 29.50
CA LEU A 62 6.47 -7.52 30.32
C LEU A 62 5.87 -7.05 31.64
N ASN A 63 4.66 -6.49 31.63
CA ASN A 63 3.98 -6.04 32.85
C ASN A 63 3.70 -7.18 33.82
N ARG A 64 3.25 -8.34 33.33
CA ARG A 64 3.07 -9.55 34.14
C ARG A 64 4.40 -10.06 34.71
N THR A 65 5.46 -10.02 33.90
CA THR A 65 6.81 -10.43 34.33
C THR A 65 7.37 -9.49 35.40
N VAL A 66 7.23 -8.16 35.25
CA VAL A 66 7.61 -7.19 36.29
C VAL A 66 6.89 -7.49 37.61
N GLN A 67 5.59 -7.75 37.59
CA GLN A 67 4.83 -8.12 38.80
C GLN A 67 5.36 -9.42 39.44
N ASN A 68 5.77 -10.40 38.63
CA ASN A 68 6.34 -11.65 39.12
C ASN A 68 7.74 -11.46 39.71
N LEU A 69 8.59 -10.65 39.05
CA LEU A 69 9.93 -10.31 39.52
C LEU A 69 9.90 -9.48 40.81
N GLN A 70 8.92 -8.59 40.97
CA GLN A 70 8.72 -7.86 42.23
C GLN A 70 8.41 -8.81 43.40
N LYS A 71 7.61 -9.86 43.16
CA LYS A 71 7.34 -10.91 44.15
C LYS A 71 8.56 -11.78 44.41
N GLY A 72 9.31 -12.12 43.36
CA GLY A 72 10.59 -12.84 43.45
C GLY A 72 11.59 -12.08 44.32
N LEU A 73 11.73 -10.78 44.08
CA LEU A 73 12.62 -9.91 44.84
C LEU A 73 12.24 -9.84 46.32
N GLN A 74 10.95 -9.70 46.63
CA GLN A 74 10.46 -9.73 48.01
C GLN A 74 10.79 -11.05 48.72
N LEU A 75 10.65 -12.19 48.02
CA LEU A 75 10.98 -13.51 48.55
C LEU A 75 12.48 -13.63 48.83
N VAL A 76 13.33 -13.26 47.87
CA VAL A 76 14.79 -13.38 48.01
C VAL A 76 15.34 -12.43 49.06
N ASP A 77 14.87 -11.19 49.11
CA ASP A 77 15.22 -10.21 50.15
C ASP A 77 14.82 -10.71 51.55
N SER A 78 13.63 -11.29 51.70
CA SER A 78 13.19 -11.88 52.97
C SER A 78 14.11 -13.03 53.41
N ARG A 79 14.53 -13.91 52.47
CA ARG A 79 15.46 -15.01 52.76
C ARG A 79 16.87 -14.50 53.07
N HIS A 80 17.30 -13.42 52.42
CA HIS A 80 18.60 -12.79 52.68
C HIS A 80 18.66 -12.18 54.07
N LYS A 81 17.62 -11.43 54.47
CA LYS A 81 17.46 -10.88 55.83
C LYS A 81 17.38 -11.98 56.90
N GLY A 82 16.83 -13.14 56.54
CA GLY A 82 16.83 -14.34 57.38
C GLY A 82 18.16 -15.12 57.40
N GLY A 83 19.16 -14.70 56.64
CA GLY A 83 20.50 -15.33 56.58
C GLY A 83 20.58 -16.59 55.72
N VAL A 84 19.57 -16.88 54.90
CA VAL A 84 19.45 -18.13 54.12
C VAL A 84 19.67 -17.92 52.61
N ALA A 85 19.72 -16.68 52.14
CA ALA A 85 20.05 -16.31 50.76
C ALA A 85 21.21 -15.32 50.70
N SER A 86 21.92 -15.30 49.58
CA SER A 86 23.06 -14.40 49.37
C SER A 86 22.59 -13.01 48.92
N GLY A 87 23.35 -11.97 49.23
CA GLY A 87 23.13 -10.64 48.62
C GLY A 87 23.30 -10.66 47.10
N LEU A 88 24.02 -11.65 46.56
CA LEU A 88 24.09 -11.91 45.11
C LEU A 88 22.71 -12.24 44.53
N ASP A 89 21.91 -13.06 45.23
CA ASP A 89 20.59 -13.48 44.76
C ASP A 89 19.67 -12.25 44.63
N VAL A 90 19.71 -11.36 45.64
CA VAL A 90 18.95 -10.09 45.64
C VAL A 90 19.37 -9.22 44.46
N ALA A 91 20.67 -9.00 44.28
CA ALA A 91 21.19 -8.16 43.20
C ALA A 91 20.88 -8.72 41.80
N GLN A 92 20.84 -10.04 41.63
CA GLN A 92 20.43 -10.69 40.39
C GLN A 92 18.96 -10.42 40.06
N GLU A 93 18.06 -10.58 41.03
CA GLU A 93 16.64 -10.30 40.82
C GLU A 93 16.37 -8.83 40.57
N GLU A 94 17.02 -7.92 41.32
CA GLU A 94 16.92 -6.48 41.08
C GLU A 94 17.38 -6.10 39.68
N THR A 95 18.46 -6.72 39.19
CA THR A 95 18.95 -6.48 37.83
C THR A 95 17.93 -6.92 36.79
N LEU A 96 17.35 -8.11 36.94
CA LEU A 96 16.34 -8.61 36.00
C LEU A 96 15.06 -7.76 36.06
N LEU A 97 14.62 -7.34 37.25
CA LEU A 97 13.48 -6.43 37.42
C LEU A 97 13.71 -5.10 36.69
N ASN A 98 14.81 -4.40 36.99
CA ASN A 98 15.09 -3.08 36.44
C ASN A 98 15.28 -3.11 34.91
N THR A 99 15.89 -4.17 34.38
CA THR A 99 16.04 -4.34 32.93
C THR A 99 14.71 -4.63 32.25
N THR A 100 13.84 -5.43 32.87
CA THR A 100 12.49 -5.71 32.35
C THR A 100 11.59 -4.47 32.38
N GLU A 101 11.65 -3.67 33.45
CA GLU A 101 10.95 -2.38 33.53
C GLU A 101 11.43 -1.41 32.43
N THR A 102 12.75 -1.37 32.18
CA THR A 102 13.32 -0.56 31.10
C THR A 102 12.80 -1.01 29.73
N GLN A 103 12.72 -2.32 29.47
CA GLN A 103 12.15 -2.85 28.23
C GLN A 103 10.69 -2.43 28.05
N ALA A 104 9.87 -2.49 29.11
CA ALA A 104 8.46 -2.05 29.05
C ALA A 104 8.34 -0.56 28.68
N ILE A 105 9.20 0.30 29.23
CA ILE A 105 9.23 1.74 28.92
C ILE A 105 9.59 1.97 27.45
N LEU A 106 10.62 1.29 26.93
CA LEU A 106 11.04 1.43 25.53
C LEU A 106 9.96 0.91 24.57
N LEU A 107 9.24 -0.13 24.94
CA LEU A 107 8.16 -0.69 24.12
C LEU A 107 6.94 0.24 24.04
N LEU A 108 6.66 1.01 25.11
CA LEU A 108 5.62 2.06 25.07
C LEU A 108 5.94 3.14 24.03
N GLN A 109 7.22 3.49 23.84
CA GLN A 109 7.63 4.43 22.80
C GLN A 109 7.33 3.87 21.40
N GLN A 110 7.69 2.61 21.14
CA GLN A 110 7.42 1.96 19.85
C GLN A 110 5.91 1.88 19.58
N ARG A 111 5.14 1.49 20.60
CA ARG A 111 3.66 1.47 20.51
C ARG A 111 3.11 2.84 20.13
N LYS A 112 3.66 3.92 20.71
CA LYS A 112 3.22 5.29 20.41
C LYS A 112 3.52 5.69 18.97
N GLN A 113 4.65 5.26 18.40
CA GLN A 113 4.98 5.52 17.00
C GLN A 113 3.95 4.91 16.04
N PHE A 114 3.53 3.67 16.27
CA PHE A 114 2.46 3.06 15.47
C PHE A 114 1.08 3.70 15.71
N GLU A 115 0.78 4.12 16.95
CA GLU A 115 -0.46 4.85 17.23
C GLU A 115 -0.51 6.19 16.47
N ASP A 116 0.61 6.90 16.40
CA ASP A 116 0.74 8.15 15.68
C ASP A 116 0.70 7.95 14.15
N ALA A 117 1.28 6.86 13.63
CA ALA A 117 1.17 6.49 12.21
C ALA A 117 -0.29 6.20 11.81
N ILE A 118 -0.99 5.40 12.61
CA ILE A 118 -2.42 5.13 12.43
C ILE A 118 -3.23 6.42 12.45
N ALA A 119 -2.91 7.36 13.35
CA ALA A 119 -3.60 8.65 13.42
C ALA A 119 -3.52 9.41 12.08
N VAL A 120 -2.34 9.44 11.45
CA VAL A 120 -2.13 10.06 10.14
C VAL A 120 -2.94 9.35 9.05
N LEU A 121 -2.92 8.02 9.01
CA LEU A 121 -3.66 7.23 8.02
C LEU A 121 -5.18 7.40 8.12
N VAL A 122 -5.72 7.67 9.32
CA VAL A 122 -7.15 7.97 9.53
C VAL A 122 -7.48 9.47 9.50
N GLY A 123 -6.52 10.32 9.14
CA GLY A 123 -6.71 11.76 8.97
C GLY A 123 -6.91 12.55 10.27
N LYS A 124 -6.31 12.11 11.38
CA LYS A 124 -6.38 12.77 12.69
C LYS A 124 -5.02 13.27 13.16
N PRO A 125 -4.93 14.41 13.86
CA PRO A 125 -3.71 14.80 14.55
C PRO A 125 -3.31 13.75 15.60
N ALA A 126 -2.05 13.32 15.59
CA ALA A 126 -1.51 12.33 16.53
C ALA A 126 -1.75 12.65 18.02
N PRO A 127 -1.67 13.92 18.49
CA PRO A 127 -1.98 14.24 19.89
C PRO A 127 -3.41 13.90 20.32
N ASP A 128 -4.38 13.90 19.40
CA ASP A 128 -5.82 13.74 19.68
C ASP A 128 -6.33 12.30 19.47
N PHE A 129 -5.49 11.42 18.93
CA PHE A 129 -5.84 10.03 18.64
C PHE A 129 -5.30 9.07 19.69
N ARG A 130 -6.14 8.15 20.18
CA ARG A 130 -5.74 7.12 21.15
C ARG A 130 -6.41 5.79 20.81
N LEU A 131 -5.66 4.71 20.99
CA LEU A 131 -6.17 3.34 20.93
C LEU A 131 -5.96 2.66 22.29
N PRO A 132 -7.02 2.12 22.92
CA PRO A 132 -6.88 1.38 24.17
C PRO A 132 -5.98 0.15 23.93
N SER A 133 -5.12 -0.16 24.90
CA SER A 133 -4.28 -1.36 24.84
C SER A 133 -5.14 -2.61 24.85
N LYS A 134 -4.83 -3.54 23.95
CA LYS A 134 -5.52 -4.83 23.84
C LYS A 134 -4.55 -5.86 23.29
N GLU A 135 -4.35 -6.94 24.03
CA GLU A 135 -3.56 -8.08 23.56
C GLU A 135 -4.17 -8.68 22.29
N LEU A 136 -3.31 -9.25 21.46
CA LEU A 136 -3.67 -9.89 20.21
C LEU A 136 -4.42 -11.20 20.47
N ASP A 137 -5.65 -11.28 19.97
CA ASP A 137 -6.54 -12.45 20.09
C ASP A 137 -7.21 -12.73 18.73
N SER A 138 -6.44 -12.68 17.66
CA SER A 138 -6.95 -12.85 16.30
C SER A 138 -6.08 -13.84 15.56
N ALA A 139 -6.73 -14.75 14.84
CA ALA A 139 -6.07 -15.66 13.91
C ALA A 139 -6.16 -15.09 12.49
N PRO A 140 -5.17 -15.35 11.63
CA PRO A 140 -5.30 -15.01 10.22
C PRO A 140 -6.50 -15.74 9.60
N PRO A 141 -7.18 -15.15 8.60
CA PRO A 141 -8.19 -15.86 7.82
C PRO A 141 -7.58 -17.07 7.11
N SER A 142 -8.35 -18.16 7.01
CA SER A 142 -7.94 -19.36 6.27
C SER A 142 -7.82 -19.05 4.78
N LEU A 143 -6.68 -19.38 4.17
CA LEU A 143 -6.50 -19.30 2.72
C LEU A 143 -7.14 -20.50 2.03
N ALA A 144 -7.93 -20.25 0.98
CA ALA A 144 -8.37 -21.31 0.10
C ALA A 144 -7.18 -21.83 -0.72
N ALA A 145 -7.06 -23.16 -0.84
CA ALA A 145 -5.99 -23.78 -1.61
C ALA A 145 -6.15 -23.49 -3.11
N GLY A 146 -5.08 -23.00 -3.74
CA GLY A 146 -5.04 -22.63 -5.14
C GLY A 146 -5.46 -21.18 -5.35
N LEU A 147 -4.49 -20.31 -5.57
CA LEU A 147 -4.73 -18.93 -6.01
C LEU A 147 -4.78 -18.96 -7.55
N PRO A 148 -5.94 -18.77 -8.19
CA PRO A 148 -6.01 -18.73 -9.65
C PRO A 148 -5.14 -17.60 -10.18
N SER A 149 -4.51 -17.80 -11.33
CA SER A 149 -3.84 -16.74 -12.09
C SER A 149 -4.76 -15.53 -12.33
N ASP A 150 -6.06 -15.79 -12.41
CA ASP A 150 -7.12 -14.80 -12.62
C ASP A 150 -7.23 -13.79 -11.45
N LEU A 151 -6.67 -14.09 -10.27
CA LEU A 151 -6.57 -13.12 -9.17
C LEU A 151 -5.61 -11.97 -9.49
N LEU A 152 -4.67 -12.14 -10.42
CA LEU A 152 -3.77 -11.06 -10.85
C LEU A 152 -4.47 -10.05 -11.76
N GLU A 153 -5.49 -10.47 -12.50
CA GLU A 153 -6.35 -9.54 -13.25
C GLU A 153 -7.18 -8.64 -12.30
N ARG A 154 -7.23 -8.98 -11.01
CA ARG A 154 -7.87 -8.19 -9.94
C ARG A 154 -6.91 -7.30 -9.18
N ARG A 155 -5.69 -7.04 -9.67
CA ARG A 155 -4.84 -6.03 -9.03
C ARG A 155 -4.96 -4.67 -9.72
N PRO A 156 -5.28 -3.59 -8.98
CA PRO A 156 -5.36 -2.25 -9.57
C PRO A 156 -4.05 -1.76 -10.21
N ASP A 157 -2.89 -2.10 -9.66
CA ASP A 157 -1.57 -1.73 -10.21
C ASP A 157 -1.28 -2.38 -11.57
N ILE A 158 -1.63 -3.66 -11.74
CA ILE A 158 -1.51 -4.37 -13.03
C ILE A 158 -2.44 -3.73 -14.06
N ALA A 159 -3.68 -3.42 -13.67
CA ALA A 159 -4.62 -2.75 -14.57
C ALA A 159 -4.16 -1.34 -14.94
N GLU A 160 -3.59 -0.58 -14.01
CA GLU A 160 -2.98 0.72 -14.31
C GLU A 160 -1.86 0.57 -15.36
N ALA A 161 -0.92 -0.35 -15.16
CA ALA A 161 0.19 -0.59 -16.08
C ALA A 161 -0.29 -1.03 -17.48
N GLU A 162 -1.33 -1.87 -17.54
CA GLU A 162 -1.98 -2.28 -18.79
C GLU A 162 -2.64 -1.08 -19.52
N ARG A 163 -3.32 -0.20 -18.78
CA ARG A 163 -3.90 1.03 -19.35
C ARG A 163 -2.82 2.00 -19.82
N GLN A 164 -1.71 2.15 -19.09
CA GLN A 164 -0.55 2.94 -19.53
C GLN A 164 0.08 2.37 -20.82
N MET A 165 0.16 1.05 -20.95
CA MET A 165 0.59 0.38 -22.18
C MET A 165 -0.36 0.70 -23.36
N ALA A 166 -1.68 0.73 -23.11
CA ALA A 166 -2.65 1.13 -24.12
C ALA A 166 -2.49 2.61 -24.55
N VAL A 167 -2.18 3.52 -23.63
CA VAL A 167 -1.83 4.92 -23.94
C VAL A 167 -0.63 4.97 -24.90
N ALA A 168 0.45 4.27 -24.58
CA ALA A 168 1.66 4.25 -25.40
C ALA A 168 1.41 3.66 -26.80
N ASN A 169 0.57 2.61 -26.90
CA ASN A 169 0.18 2.03 -28.18
C ASN A 169 -0.60 3.04 -29.04
N ALA A 170 -1.56 3.77 -28.46
CA ALA A 170 -2.32 4.80 -29.16
C ALA A 170 -1.42 5.94 -29.67
N GLN A 171 -0.38 6.31 -28.91
CA GLN A 171 0.61 7.32 -29.32
C GLN A 171 1.40 6.91 -30.57
N ILE A 172 1.68 5.61 -30.77
CA ILE A 172 2.25 5.11 -32.05
C ILE A 172 1.31 5.45 -33.20
N GLY A 173 0.00 5.24 -33.03
CA GLY A 173 -1.02 5.58 -34.02
C GLY A 173 -1.05 7.09 -34.34
N ILE A 174 -0.96 7.94 -33.33
CA ILE A 174 -0.88 9.41 -33.49
C ILE A 174 0.38 9.80 -34.29
N ALA A 175 1.53 9.23 -33.94
CA ALA A 175 2.79 9.50 -34.63
C ALA A 175 2.78 9.00 -36.09
N ARG A 176 2.16 7.84 -36.35
CA ARG A 176 1.98 7.31 -37.72
C ARG A 176 1.03 8.17 -38.55
N ALA A 177 -0.04 8.68 -37.96
CA ALA A 177 -0.99 9.54 -38.68
C ALA A 177 -0.33 10.83 -39.22
N ALA A 178 0.78 11.27 -38.60
CA ALA A 178 1.53 12.44 -39.03
C ALA A 178 2.30 12.26 -40.35
N TYR A 179 2.33 11.04 -40.92
CA TYR A 179 2.81 10.78 -42.28
C TYR A 179 1.81 11.14 -43.37
N PHE A 180 0.54 11.36 -43.03
CA PHE A 180 -0.52 11.60 -43.99
C PHE A 180 -0.97 13.07 -43.98
N PRO A 181 -1.63 13.54 -45.06
CA PRO A 181 -2.20 14.88 -45.11
C PRO A 181 -3.18 15.15 -43.96
N SER A 182 -3.18 16.38 -43.46
CA SER A 182 -4.23 16.88 -42.57
C SER A 182 -5.24 17.70 -43.36
N LEU A 183 -6.53 17.47 -43.15
CA LEU A 183 -7.63 18.23 -43.76
C LEU A 183 -8.36 19.02 -42.68
N ASN A 184 -8.26 20.35 -42.76
CA ASN A 184 -8.95 21.27 -41.86
C ASN A 184 -10.04 22.02 -42.62
N LEU A 185 -11.27 21.96 -42.14
CA LEU A 185 -12.37 22.78 -42.60
C LEU A 185 -12.47 24.01 -41.70
N PHE A 186 -12.65 25.18 -42.30
CA PHE A 186 -12.88 26.42 -41.57
C PHE A 186 -14.09 27.16 -42.14
N GLY A 187 -14.83 27.80 -41.24
CA GLY A 187 -15.89 28.72 -41.56
C GLY A 187 -15.75 29.96 -40.71
N ASN A 188 -15.82 31.13 -41.31
CA ASN A 188 -15.87 32.39 -40.60
C ASN A 188 -16.98 33.25 -41.18
N GLY A 189 -17.61 34.04 -40.34
CA GLY A 189 -18.57 35.02 -40.80
C GLY A 189 -18.97 35.95 -39.69
N GLY A 190 -19.96 36.79 -39.95
CA GLY A 190 -20.51 37.71 -38.97
C GLY A 190 -20.75 39.07 -39.59
N TRP A 191 -20.60 40.11 -38.77
CA TRP A 191 -20.84 41.47 -39.22
C TRP A 191 -19.63 42.37 -39.02
N GLN A 192 -19.33 43.15 -40.05
CA GLN A 192 -18.27 44.15 -40.06
C GLN A 192 -18.81 45.47 -40.60
N ALA A 193 -18.62 46.54 -39.82
CA ALA A 193 -18.99 47.90 -40.20
C ALA A 193 -17.97 48.89 -39.60
N ALA A 194 -17.74 50.01 -40.29
CA ALA A 194 -16.92 51.12 -39.79
C ALA A 194 -17.65 51.96 -38.74
N ASP A 195 -18.98 51.92 -38.72
CA ASP A 195 -19.86 52.59 -37.76
C ASP A 195 -20.65 51.55 -36.95
N ILE A 196 -20.62 51.67 -35.63
CA ILE A 196 -21.28 50.74 -34.70
C ILE A 196 -22.81 50.75 -34.86
N ALA A 197 -23.41 51.87 -35.27
CA ALA A 197 -24.84 51.95 -35.54
C ALA A 197 -25.27 51.08 -36.74
N LYS A 198 -24.33 50.73 -37.61
CA LYS A 198 -24.52 49.87 -38.80
C LYS A 198 -24.05 48.43 -38.58
N LEU A 199 -23.63 48.08 -37.37
CA LEU A 199 -22.99 46.81 -37.06
C LEU A 199 -23.91 45.59 -37.30
N LEU A 200 -25.24 45.73 -37.26
CA LEU A 200 -26.19 44.63 -37.52
C LEU A 200 -26.92 44.78 -38.87
N ASN A 201 -26.41 45.64 -39.76
CA ASN A 201 -26.97 45.79 -41.09
C ASN A 201 -26.57 44.60 -41.99
N VAL A 202 -27.51 44.13 -42.81
CA VAL A 202 -27.30 43.07 -43.82
C VAL A 202 -26.15 43.42 -44.77
N GLN A 203 -25.93 44.70 -45.08
CA GLN A 203 -24.82 45.13 -45.96
C GLN A 203 -23.43 44.92 -45.34
N GLY A 204 -23.35 44.77 -44.00
CA GLY A 204 -22.12 44.48 -43.28
C GLY A 204 -21.89 42.99 -43.03
N THR A 205 -22.75 42.09 -43.54
CA THR A 205 -22.57 40.64 -43.35
C THR A 205 -21.43 40.13 -44.22
N PHE A 206 -20.57 39.31 -43.65
CA PHE A 206 -19.56 38.55 -44.40
C PHE A 206 -19.61 37.09 -43.99
N TRP A 207 -19.24 36.21 -44.91
CA TRP A 207 -19.00 34.80 -44.63
C TRP A 207 -17.95 34.25 -45.59
N ALA A 208 -17.19 33.26 -45.13
CA ALA A 208 -16.27 32.47 -45.92
C ALA A 208 -16.23 31.05 -45.35
N VAL A 209 -16.16 30.07 -46.26
CA VAL A 209 -15.93 28.67 -45.92
C VAL A 209 -14.80 28.16 -46.79
N GLY A 210 -13.94 27.33 -46.22
CA GLY A 210 -12.81 26.78 -46.95
C GLY A 210 -12.28 25.51 -46.33
N ALA A 211 -11.42 24.85 -47.09
CA ALA A 211 -10.67 23.68 -46.66
C ALA A 211 -9.17 23.95 -46.85
N ASN A 212 -8.37 23.53 -45.90
CA ASN A 212 -6.91 23.54 -45.98
C ASN A 212 -6.42 22.09 -45.88
N VAL A 213 -5.67 21.66 -46.89
CA VAL A 213 -4.95 20.38 -46.88
C VAL A 213 -3.47 20.66 -46.77
N ALA A 214 -2.82 20.08 -45.77
CA ALA A 214 -1.39 20.24 -45.55
C ALA A 214 -0.71 18.88 -45.39
N GLU A 215 0.34 18.65 -46.18
CA GLU A 215 1.18 17.45 -46.15
C GLU A 215 2.66 17.84 -46.12
N THR A 216 3.44 17.13 -45.31
CA THR A 216 4.90 17.33 -45.22
C THR A 216 5.62 16.40 -46.19
N ILE A 217 6.11 16.92 -47.31
CA ILE A 217 6.82 16.13 -48.33
C ILE A 217 8.23 15.75 -47.88
N PHE A 218 8.93 16.65 -47.18
CA PHE A 218 10.28 16.41 -46.66
C PHE A 218 10.37 16.82 -45.19
N SER A 219 10.77 15.90 -44.32
CA SER A 219 10.86 16.10 -42.86
C SER A 219 12.26 15.82 -42.28
N GLY A 220 13.27 15.60 -43.12
CA GLY A 220 14.64 15.32 -42.67
C GLY A 220 14.78 14.12 -41.71
N GLY A 221 13.84 13.16 -41.78
CA GLY A 221 13.81 12.00 -40.88
C GLY A 221 13.06 12.22 -39.55
N SER A 222 12.60 13.44 -39.25
CA SER A 222 11.88 13.78 -38.01
C SER A 222 10.66 12.87 -37.77
N ARG A 223 9.84 12.61 -38.78
CA ARG A 223 8.66 11.71 -38.66
C ARG A 223 9.04 10.28 -38.29
N ARG A 224 10.13 9.78 -38.88
CA ARG A 224 10.65 8.43 -38.60
C ARG A 224 11.15 8.34 -37.16
N ALA A 225 11.90 9.35 -36.72
CA ALA A 225 12.39 9.45 -35.35
C ALA A 225 11.22 9.53 -34.34
N GLN A 226 10.15 10.27 -34.65
CA GLN A 226 8.97 10.39 -33.78
C GLN A 226 8.21 9.06 -33.64
N VAL A 227 8.04 8.31 -34.73
CA VAL A 227 7.45 6.96 -34.65
C VAL A 227 8.36 6.00 -33.90
N GLN A 228 9.67 6.07 -34.12
CA GLN A 228 10.61 5.23 -33.40
C GLN A 228 10.59 5.55 -31.89
N PHE A 229 10.55 6.83 -31.52
CA PHE A 229 10.40 7.28 -30.13
C PHE A 229 9.11 6.73 -29.50
N ALA A 230 7.97 6.85 -30.19
CA ALA A 230 6.69 6.32 -29.70
C ALA A 230 6.72 4.79 -29.55
N LYS A 231 7.35 4.06 -30.48
CA LYS A 231 7.55 2.61 -30.36
C LYS A 231 8.41 2.24 -29.15
N SER A 232 9.52 2.94 -28.95
CA SER A 232 10.38 2.71 -27.78
C SER A 232 9.66 3.04 -26.47
N GLY A 233 8.79 4.06 -26.45
CA GLY A 233 7.90 4.34 -25.32
C GLY A 233 6.91 3.20 -25.03
N TYR A 234 6.34 2.60 -26.08
CA TYR A 234 5.52 1.40 -25.94
C TYR A 234 6.32 0.19 -25.43
N ASP A 235 7.50 -0.08 -25.98
CA ASP A 235 8.36 -1.17 -25.52
C ASP A 235 8.72 -1.01 -24.03
N ALA A 236 9.00 0.23 -23.60
CA ALA A 236 9.20 0.55 -22.18
C ALA A 236 7.94 0.28 -21.34
N SER A 237 6.75 0.65 -21.81
CA SER A 237 5.49 0.36 -21.11
C SER A 237 5.18 -1.14 -21.02
N VAL A 238 5.52 -1.93 -22.05
CA VAL A 238 5.41 -3.39 -22.03
C VAL A 238 6.36 -3.99 -20.98
N ALA A 239 7.59 -3.47 -20.89
CA ALA A 239 8.52 -3.88 -19.86
C ALA A 239 8.02 -3.52 -18.45
N GLY A 240 7.47 -2.32 -18.26
CA GLY A 240 6.85 -1.89 -17.01
C GLY A 240 5.70 -2.80 -16.58
N TYR A 241 4.76 -3.10 -17.50
CA TYR A 241 3.68 -4.05 -17.23
C TYR A 241 4.19 -5.43 -16.81
N ARG A 242 5.21 -5.97 -17.50
CA ARG A 242 5.82 -7.25 -17.14
C ARG A 242 6.45 -7.22 -15.75
N ASP A 243 7.15 -6.14 -15.42
CA ASP A 243 7.76 -5.97 -14.09
C ASP A 243 6.69 -5.93 -12.99
N THR A 244 5.60 -5.18 -13.17
CA THR A 244 4.47 -5.16 -12.24
C THR A 244 3.88 -6.55 -12.03
N VAL A 245 3.66 -7.31 -13.11
CA VAL A 245 3.13 -8.69 -13.03
C VAL A 245 4.10 -9.62 -12.29
N LEU A 246 5.40 -9.58 -12.61
CA LEU A 246 6.41 -10.42 -11.94
C LEU A 246 6.52 -10.10 -10.44
N ASN A 247 6.48 -8.82 -10.08
CA ASN A 247 6.48 -8.39 -8.68
C ASN A 247 5.22 -8.85 -7.95
N ALA A 248 4.05 -8.78 -8.60
CA ALA A 248 2.81 -9.30 -8.02
C ALA A 248 2.87 -10.80 -7.74
N PHE A 249 3.41 -11.61 -8.66
CA PHE A 249 3.63 -13.04 -8.43
C PHE A 249 4.57 -13.30 -7.26
N ARG A 250 5.66 -12.54 -7.16
CA ARG A 250 6.61 -12.64 -6.05
C ARG A 250 5.93 -12.34 -4.71
N GLU A 251 5.20 -11.23 -4.61
CA GLU A 251 4.48 -10.84 -3.39
C GLU A 251 3.49 -11.91 -2.91
N VAL A 252 2.75 -12.52 -3.84
CA VAL A 252 1.84 -13.62 -3.52
C VAL A 252 2.60 -14.85 -3.01
N GLN A 253 3.68 -15.23 -3.70
CA GLN A 253 4.50 -16.37 -3.29
C GLN A 253 5.12 -16.16 -1.90
N ASP A 254 5.67 -14.96 -1.66
CA ASP A 254 6.26 -14.56 -0.37
C ASP A 254 5.21 -14.62 0.74
N GLY A 255 3.99 -14.13 0.49
CA GLY A 255 2.89 -14.18 1.45
C GLY A 255 2.41 -15.60 1.79
N VAL A 256 2.25 -16.47 0.78
CA VAL A 256 1.83 -17.87 0.99
C VAL A 256 2.89 -18.68 1.72
N THR A 257 4.15 -18.56 1.29
CA THR A 257 5.27 -19.25 1.96
C THR A 257 5.45 -18.70 3.38
N GLY A 258 5.38 -17.38 3.55
CA GLY A 258 5.48 -16.72 4.85
C GLY A 258 4.45 -17.23 5.86
N LEU A 259 3.17 -17.27 5.49
CA LEU A 259 2.13 -17.78 6.39
C LEU A 259 2.32 -19.25 6.76
N THR A 260 2.74 -20.08 5.80
CA THR A 260 3.01 -21.50 6.05
C THR A 260 4.15 -21.69 7.05
N VAL A 261 5.24 -20.93 6.89
CA VAL A 261 6.40 -20.98 7.79
C VAL A 261 6.06 -20.42 9.17
N LEU A 262 5.31 -19.31 9.24
CA LEU A 262 4.92 -18.69 10.50
C LEU A 262 3.96 -19.58 11.32
N ASP A 263 3.03 -20.30 10.69
CA ASP A 263 2.18 -21.26 11.40
C ASP A 263 3.01 -22.39 12.04
N GLN A 264 3.98 -22.95 11.30
CA GLN A 264 4.89 -23.97 11.84
C GLN A 264 5.76 -23.40 12.98
N ALA A 265 6.30 -22.21 12.81
CA ALA A 265 7.11 -21.53 13.83
C ALA A 265 6.29 -21.26 15.10
N LYS A 266 5.04 -20.79 14.96
CA LYS A 266 4.11 -20.56 16.07
C LYS A 266 3.84 -21.83 16.86
N GLN A 267 3.58 -22.95 16.20
CA GLN A 267 3.34 -24.24 16.87
C GLN A 267 4.58 -24.69 17.66
N SER A 268 5.78 -24.59 17.07
CA SER A 268 7.03 -24.93 17.75
C SER A 268 7.31 -23.97 18.92
N GLN A 269 7.11 -22.67 18.73
CA GLN A 269 7.37 -21.66 19.76
C GLN A 269 6.39 -21.76 20.92
N GLN A 270 5.13 -22.14 20.66
CA GLN A 270 4.16 -22.42 21.73
C GLN A 270 4.64 -23.59 22.63
N GLN A 271 5.17 -24.66 22.04
CA GLN A 271 5.75 -25.77 22.83
C GLN A 271 6.99 -25.34 23.63
N ALA A 272 7.78 -24.40 23.10
CA ALA A 272 8.92 -23.82 23.80
C ALA A 272 8.46 -22.99 25.02
N VAL A 273 7.42 -22.15 24.88
CA VAL A 273 6.79 -21.43 25.99
C VAL A 273 6.28 -22.41 27.06
N ASP A 274 5.54 -23.45 26.68
CA ASP A 274 5.00 -24.42 27.63
C ASP A 274 6.10 -25.20 28.37
N SER A 275 7.23 -25.44 27.71
CA SER A 275 8.41 -26.09 28.31
C SER A 275 9.21 -25.14 29.21
N ALA A 276 9.32 -23.87 28.84
CA ALA A 276 9.95 -22.83 29.65
C ALA A 276 9.15 -22.55 30.93
N ARG A 277 7.81 -22.52 30.85
CA ARG A 277 6.94 -22.42 32.04
C ARG A 277 7.16 -23.56 33.02
N ARG A 278 7.16 -24.81 32.53
CA ARG A 278 7.47 -25.98 33.37
C ARG A 278 8.87 -25.92 33.99
N THR A 279 9.85 -25.42 33.24
CA THR A 279 11.22 -25.23 33.74
C THR A 279 11.25 -24.23 34.89
N LEU A 280 10.54 -23.10 34.75
CA LEU A 280 10.42 -22.10 35.81
C LEU A 280 9.74 -22.65 37.06
N ASP A 281 8.65 -23.42 36.90
CA ASP A 281 7.94 -24.04 38.03
C ASP A 281 8.85 -25.00 38.82
N ILE A 282 9.65 -25.80 38.11
CA ILE A 282 10.62 -26.72 38.71
C ILE A 282 11.75 -25.94 39.40
N ALA A 283 12.30 -24.91 38.76
CA ALA A 283 13.36 -24.08 39.33
C ALA A 283 12.91 -23.40 40.64
N ASN A 284 11.71 -22.82 40.64
CA ASN A 284 11.09 -22.23 41.82
C ASN A 284 10.92 -23.26 42.96
N SER A 285 10.42 -24.45 42.63
CA SER A 285 10.21 -25.53 43.61
C SER A 285 11.53 -26.02 44.22
N ARG A 286 12.58 -26.16 43.39
CA ARG A 286 13.90 -26.58 43.88
C ARG A 286 14.59 -25.48 44.69
N TYR A 287 14.46 -24.22 44.30
CA TYR A 287 15.07 -23.09 45.02
C TYR A 287 14.43 -22.91 46.40
N THR A 288 13.10 -22.93 46.47
CA THR A 288 12.37 -22.85 47.75
C THR A 288 12.73 -24.00 48.69
N GLY A 289 12.98 -25.20 48.15
CA GLY A 289 13.50 -26.36 48.88
C GLY A 289 15.02 -26.37 49.15
N GLY A 290 15.78 -25.36 48.71
CA GLY A 290 17.23 -25.25 48.95
C GLY A 290 18.11 -26.20 48.12
N LEU A 291 17.59 -26.72 47.00
CA LEU A 291 18.26 -27.74 46.17
C LEU A 291 19.04 -27.16 44.98
N VAL A 292 18.91 -25.86 44.71
CA VAL A 292 19.53 -25.15 43.58
C VAL A 292 19.87 -23.70 43.97
N SER A 293 20.71 -23.07 43.17
CA SER A 293 21.03 -21.64 43.32
C SER A 293 19.91 -20.75 42.77
N TYR A 294 19.84 -19.49 43.20
CA TYR A 294 18.85 -18.56 42.66
C TYR A 294 19.07 -18.25 41.17
N LEU A 295 20.30 -18.37 40.69
CA LEU A 295 20.65 -18.23 39.28
C LEU A 295 19.83 -19.16 38.37
N ASP A 296 19.48 -20.36 38.84
CA ASP A 296 18.64 -21.30 38.07
C ASP A 296 17.21 -20.76 37.88
N VAL A 297 16.68 -20.02 38.86
CA VAL A 297 15.37 -19.34 38.76
C VAL A 297 15.45 -18.18 37.80
N VAL A 298 16.47 -17.31 37.93
CA VAL A 298 16.67 -16.15 37.06
C VAL A 298 16.84 -16.58 35.60
N ASN A 299 17.62 -17.62 35.33
CA ASN A 299 17.78 -18.18 33.99
C ASN A 299 16.46 -18.72 33.44
N ALA A 300 15.66 -19.40 34.27
CA ALA A 300 14.36 -19.92 33.85
C ALA A 300 13.34 -18.79 33.58
N GLN A 301 13.34 -17.72 34.39
CA GLN A 301 12.51 -16.53 34.17
C GLN A 301 12.89 -15.83 32.87
N GLN A 302 14.18 -15.59 32.63
CA GLN A 302 14.66 -14.95 31.42
C GLN A 302 14.33 -15.79 30.18
N ASN A 303 14.51 -17.12 30.25
CA ASN A 303 14.14 -18.02 29.16
C ASN A 303 12.64 -17.97 28.89
N LEU A 304 11.79 -17.98 29.92
CA LEU A 304 10.34 -17.86 29.72
C LEU A 304 9.96 -16.54 29.06
N LEU A 305 10.48 -15.42 29.58
CA LEU A 305 10.22 -14.09 29.02
C LEU A 305 10.58 -14.02 27.52
N ASN A 306 11.78 -14.46 27.17
CA ASN A 306 12.25 -14.46 25.78
C ASN A 306 11.35 -15.32 24.88
N ASN A 307 10.92 -16.49 25.36
CA ASN A 307 10.05 -17.37 24.57
C ASN A 307 8.63 -16.81 24.39
N GLU A 308 8.08 -16.13 25.41
CA GLU A 308 6.76 -15.49 25.32
C GLU A 308 6.79 -14.27 24.38
N GLN A 309 7.86 -13.47 24.42
CA GLN A 309 8.05 -12.35 23.48
C GLN A 309 8.18 -12.85 22.04
N GLU A 310 9.00 -13.87 21.78
CA GLU A 310 9.16 -14.45 20.44
C GLU A 310 7.82 -14.98 19.89
N LEU A 311 7.01 -15.63 20.75
CA LEU A 311 5.67 -16.08 20.36
C LEU A 311 4.78 -14.91 19.94
N ALA A 312 4.79 -13.82 20.71
CA ALA A 312 4.00 -12.63 20.40
C ALA A 312 4.43 -11.99 19.07
N VAL A 313 5.74 -11.92 18.80
CA VAL A 313 6.31 -11.45 17.53
C VAL A 313 5.85 -12.31 16.36
N ILE A 314 5.94 -13.65 16.47
CA ILE A 314 5.49 -14.57 15.42
C ILE A 314 4.01 -14.40 15.13
N GLN A 315 3.16 -14.28 16.17
CA GLN A 315 1.72 -14.06 16.01
C GLN A 315 1.41 -12.72 15.33
N GLY A 316 2.15 -11.65 15.67
CA GLY A 316 2.05 -10.37 15.00
C GLY A 316 2.43 -10.45 13.52
N GLN A 317 3.56 -11.09 13.22
CA GLN A 317 4.04 -11.31 11.85
C GLN A 317 3.06 -12.14 11.02
N GLU A 318 2.41 -13.14 11.62
CA GLU A 318 1.40 -13.96 10.95
C GLU A 318 0.23 -13.10 10.43
N LEU A 319 -0.27 -12.17 11.24
CA LEU A 319 -1.34 -11.26 10.84
C LEU A 319 -0.91 -10.21 9.83
N VAL A 320 0.28 -9.62 10.01
CA VAL A 320 0.84 -8.65 9.04
C VAL A 320 1.05 -9.33 7.69
N THR A 321 1.58 -10.56 7.68
CA THR A 321 1.78 -11.34 6.44
C THR A 321 0.44 -11.66 5.78
N SER A 322 -0.61 -11.94 6.56
CA SER A 322 -1.96 -12.13 6.03
C SER A 322 -2.50 -10.87 5.35
N VAL A 323 -2.32 -9.70 5.96
CA VAL A 323 -2.67 -8.41 5.35
C VAL A 323 -1.93 -8.19 4.04
N LEU A 324 -0.61 -8.44 4.02
CA LEU A 324 0.21 -8.29 2.82
C LEU A 324 -0.21 -9.25 1.71
N LEU A 325 -0.60 -10.48 2.04
CA LEU A 325 -1.13 -11.42 1.06
C LEU A 325 -2.48 -10.96 0.52
N ILE A 326 -3.40 -10.47 1.36
CA ILE A 326 -4.68 -9.91 0.91
C ILE A 326 -4.45 -8.73 -0.05
N LYS A 327 -3.49 -7.85 0.26
CA LYS A 327 -3.05 -6.77 -0.64
C LYS A 327 -2.51 -7.35 -1.95
N ALA A 328 -1.62 -8.34 -1.88
CA ALA A 328 -1.00 -8.94 -3.05
C ALA A 328 -2.02 -9.62 -3.99
N LEU A 329 -3.18 -10.03 -3.46
CA LEU A 329 -4.30 -10.60 -4.20
C LEU A 329 -5.29 -9.55 -4.75
N GLY A 330 -5.03 -8.25 -4.54
CA GLY A 330 -5.90 -7.16 -5.03
C GLY A 330 -7.07 -6.80 -4.11
N GLY A 331 -7.17 -7.39 -2.92
CA GLY A 331 -8.27 -7.14 -1.99
C GLY A 331 -9.64 -7.55 -2.55
N GLY A 332 -10.63 -6.66 -2.43
CA GLY A 332 -12.02 -6.88 -2.89
C GLY A 332 -12.36 -6.25 -4.24
N TRP A 333 -11.38 -5.77 -5.01
CA TRP A 333 -11.59 -5.01 -6.24
C TRP A 333 -11.75 -5.90 -7.49
N ASP A 334 -12.36 -5.34 -8.55
CA ASP A 334 -12.54 -5.98 -9.86
C ASP A 334 -12.28 -4.98 -11.00
N ALA A 335 -11.36 -5.34 -11.91
CA ALA A 335 -10.97 -4.55 -13.09
C ALA A 335 -12.11 -4.30 -14.08
N SER A 336 -13.16 -5.13 -14.06
CA SER A 336 -14.34 -4.95 -14.92
C SER A 336 -15.02 -3.59 -14.71
N SER A 337 -14.88 -3.00 -13.52
CA SER A 337 -15.38 -1.66 -13.16
C SER A 337 -14.79 -0.52 -13.99
N LEU A 338 -13.58 -0.68 -14.56
CA LEU A 338 -12.92 0.33 -15.40
C LEU A 338 -13.65 0.56 -16.73
N SER A 339 -14.46 -0.39 -17.19
CA SER A 339 -15.25 -0.27 -18.42
C SER A 339 -16.32 0.84 -18.33
N ALA A 340 -16.79 1.14 -17.12
CA ALA A 340 -17.76 2.20 -16.84
C ALA A 340 -17.11 3.59 -16.77
N VAL A 341 -15.78 3.66 -16.64
CA VAL A 341 -15.01 4.91 -16.56
C VAL A 341 -14.76 5.43 -17.98
N GLN A 342 -15.66 6.27 -18.48
CA GLN A 342 -15.59 6.86 -19.82
C GLN A 342 -15.51 8.38 -19.80
N VAL A 343 -14.69 8.94 -20.69
CA VAL A 343 -14.68 10.37 -21.00
C VAL A 343 -16.03 10.73 -21.61
N LYS A 344 -16.88 11.42 -20.83
CA LYS A 344 -18.16 11.93 -21.31
C LYS A 344 -17.90 13.02 -22.35
N SER A 345 -18.01 12.66 -23.63
CA SER A 345 -17.70 13.54 -24.76
C SER A 345 -18.90 14.33 -25.30
N LYS A 346 -20.06 14.29 -24.62
CA LYS A 346 -21.23 15.06 -25.07
C LYS A 346 -20.98 16.54 -24.81
N LEU A 347 -20.90 17.33 -25.88
CA LEU A 347 -20.81 18.80 -25.87
C LEU A 347 -21.82 19.48 -24.92
N LYS A 348 -22.97 18.84 -24.68
CA LYS A 348 -24.03 19.33 -23.78
C LYS A 348 -23.61 19.33 -22.31
N ASP A 349 -22.71 18.43 -21.91
CA ASP A 349 -22.30 18.24 -20.51
C ASP A 349 -21.08 19.13 -20.15
N VAL A 350 -20.39 19.70 -21.14
CA VAL A 350 -19.23 20.61 -20.97
C VAL A 350 -19.67 22.08 -20.89
N VAL A 351 -20.89 22.40 -21.32
CA VAL A 351 -21.43 23.77 -21.40
C VAL A 351 -22.65 23.98 -20.48
N ALA A 352 -23.05 22.98 -19.70
CA ALA A 352 -24.05 23.18 -18.66
C ALA A 352 -23.39 23.87 -17.44
N PRO A 353 -24.01 24.92 -16.86
CA PRO A 353 -23.46 25.66 -15.71
C PRO A 353 -23.34 24.81 -14.45
#